data_AF-A0A9Q4KVQ5-F1
#
_entry.id   AF-A0A9Q4KVQ5-F1
#
_cell.length_a   1.000
_cell.length_b   1.000
_cell.length_c   1.000
_cell.angle_alpha   90.00
_cell.angle_beta   90.00
_cell.angle_gamma   90.00
#
_symmetry.space_group_name_H-M   'P 1'
#
loop_
_entity.id
_entity.type
_entity.pdbx_description
1 polymer ?
#
loop_
_entity_poly.entity_id
_entity_poly.type
_entity_poly.pdbx_seq_one_letter_code
_entity_poly.pdbx_strand_id
1 'polypeptide(L)'
;MAGIFSRLQARIFGNNRPEDTTYRPEIDCIVDTASVTCRDTLPSGQVLPAYRDSLVHIQTFWKTAETSRDKEALLPLLSDHVREYPQETLRQMMVNFERKTRDIPTDYRDPLLTAVHEEIFDTHHRLMTEGSYEGERHWRKTSLREGFTEYCIMVQRATTRKAEEKDPSILSLHYALACYAMYIEDGPGHPVETPFPGGLSVEQDGRIYYCPVRDHADDVPFALCPFCPAVQTTGVHLIRDPQERARIQKQAYIDNYFTNFKG
;
A
#
# COMPACT_ATOMS: atom_id res chain seq x y z
N MET A 1 -24.54 -26.62 -33.95
CA MET A 1 -23.63 -26.21 -32.87
C MET A 1 -22.83 -24.97 -33.30
N ALA A 2 -23.45 -23.78 -33.28
CA ALA A 2 -22.75 -22.50 -33.54
C ALA A 2 -23.50 -21.27 -32.98
N GLY A 3 -24.51 -21.45 -32.12
CA GLY A 3 -25.48 -20.39 -31.77
C GLY A 3 -25.52 -19.95 -30.30
N ILE A 4 -24.70 -20.55 -29.43
CA ILE A 4 -24.73 -20.28 -27.97
C ILE A 4 -23.52 -19.46 -27.52
N PHE A 5 -22.37 -19.58 -28.20
CA PHE A 5 -21.16 -18.80 -27.89
C PHE A 5 -21.21 -17.32 -28.32
N SER A 6 -22.10 -16.95 -29.26
CA SER A 6 -22.22 -15.56 -29.73
C SER A 6 -23.00 -14.65 -28.78
N ARG A 7 -23.80 -15.20 -27.84
CA ARG A 7 -24.63 -14.41 -26.91
C ARG A 7 -23.94 -14.07 -25.58
N LEU A 8 -22.78 -14.67 -25.28
CA LEU A 8 -21.98 -14.31 -24.09
C LEU A 8 -21.00 -13.15 -24.36
N GLN A 9 -20.53 -12.95 -25.59
CA GLN A 9 -19.62 -11.83 -25.90
C GLN A 9 -20.32 -10.46 -25.93
N ALA A 10 -21.61 -10.40 -26.25
CA ALA A 10 -22.36 -9.14 -26.35
C ALA A 10 -22.80 -8.53 -25.00
N ARG A 11 -22.67 -9.27 -23.89
CA ARG A 11 -22.94 -8.77 -22.52
C ARG A 11 -21.71 -8.27 -21.79
N ILE A 12 -20.51 -8.57 -22.32
CA ILE A 12 -19.22 -8.17 -21.71
C ILE A 12 -18.72 -6.85 -22.31
N PHE A 13 -19.07 -6.54 -23.56
CA PHE A 13 -18.72 -5.28 -24.23
C PHE A 13 -19.99 -4.50 -24.60
N GLY A 14 -20.52 -3.77 -23.62
CA GLY A 14 -21.66 -2.87 -23.82
C GLY A 14 -21.32 -1.73 -24.79
N ASN A 15 -22.19 -1.53 -25.78
CA ASN A 15 -22.20 -0.40 -26.70
C ASN A 15 -22.11 0.94 -25.96
N ASN A 16 -21.04 1.70 -26.21
CA ASN A 16 -20.91 3.09 -25.83
C ASN A 16 -21.98 3.95 -26.51
N ARG A 17 -22.84 4.60 -25.71
CA ARG A 17 -23.45 5.88 -26.09
C ARG A 17 -22.65 7.01 -25.40
N PRO A 18 -22.32 8.09 -26.11
CA PRO A 18 -21.68 9.25 -25.51
C PRO A 18 -22.77 10.14 -24.93
N GLU A 19 -22.72 10.42 -23.62
CA GLU A 19 -23.29 11.58 -22.91
C GLU A 19 -23.49 11.19 -21.43
N ASP A 20 -22.41 11.29 -20.65
CA ASP A 20 -22.42 11.97 -19.35
C ASP A 20 -20.96 12.22 -18.94
N THR A 21 -20.45 13.38 -19.33
CA THR A 21 -19.14 13.87 -18.93
C THR A 21 -19.32 14.66 -17.64
N THR A 22 -18.88 14.13 -16.50
CA THR A 22 -18.15 14.86 -15.42
C THR A 22 -18.09 14.07 -14.10
N TYR A 23 -17.40 12.92 -14.10
CA TYR A 23 -16.67 12.48 -12.90
C TYR A 23 -15.60 11.47 -13.32
N ARG A 24 -14.35 11.93 -13.39
CA ARG A 24 -13.19 11.05 -13.42
C ARG A 24 -12.53 11.20 -12.05
N PRO A 25 -12.76 10.30 -11.09
CA PRO A 25 -11.89 10.27 -9.94
C PRO A 25 -10.54 9.81 -10.49
N GLU A 26 -9.51 10.63 -10.31
CA GLU A 26 -8.13 10.19 -10.42
C GLU A 26 -7.98 9.06 -9.40
N ILE A 27 -8.13 7.82 -9.87
CA ILE A 27 -8.25 6.59 -9.06
C ILE A 27 -6.97 6.35 -8.22
N ASP A 28 -5.88 7.03 -8.54
CA ASP A 28 -4.54 6.65 -8.10
C ASP A 28 -3.87 7.62 -7.10
N CYS A 29 -4.55 8.68 -6.67
CA CYS A 29 -3.96 9.69 -5.77
C CYS A 29 -4.48 9.63 -4.33
N ILE A 30 -5.42 8.72 -4.03
CA ILE A 30 -6.22 8.77 -2.80
C ILE A 30 -5.63 7.86 -1.72
N VAL A 31 -5.03 6.71 -2.04
CA VAL A 31 -4.65 5.71 -1.00
C VAL A 31 -3.22 5.88 -0.49
N ASP A 32 -2.37 6.61 -1.20
CA ASP A 32 -1.07 6.96 -0.66
C ASP A 32 -1.23 8.20 0.25
N THR A 33 -1.24 7.93 1.56
CA THR A 33 -1.42 8.94 2.61
C THR A 33 -0.41 10.10 2.48
N ALA A 34 0.73 9.85 1.83
CA ALA A 34 1.76 10.81 1.57
C ALA A 34 1.80 11.35 0.12
N SER A 35 1.09 10.71 -0.82
CA SER A 35 0.93 11.18 -2.19
C SER A 35 0.28 12.55 -2.23
N VAL A 36 1.13 13.48 -2.58
CA VAL A 36 0.86 14.90 -2.69
C VAL A 36 -0.04 15.05 -3.91
N THR A 37 -1.19 15.69 -3.77
CA THR A 37 -1.58 16.65 -4.81
C THR A 37 -0.46 17.68 -4.83
N CYS A 38 0.60 17.41 -5.60
CA CYS A 38 1.55 18.43 -5.99
C CYS A 38 0.68 19.56 -6.52
N ARG A 39 0.87 20.77 -5.98
CA ARG A 39 0.40 21.92 -6.74
C ARG A 39 1.08 21.80 -8.11
N ASP A 40 0.46 22.33 -9.16
CA ASP A 40 1.10 22.56 -10.46
C ASP A 40 2.27 23.56 -10.38
N THR A 41 3.00 23.60 -9.26
CA THR A 41 4.32 24.19 -9.16
C THR A 41 5.28 23.20 -9.81
N LEU A 42 5.78 23.57 -10.99
CA LEU A 42 6.92 22.91 -11.61
C LEU A 42 8.02 22.72 -10.54
N PRO A 43 8.58 21.51 -10.40
CA PRO A 43 9.69 21.27 -9.47
C PRO A 43 10.78 22.30 -9.75
N SER A 44 11.24 22.98 -8.71
CA SER A 44 12.30 23.98 -8.84
C SER A 44 13.63 23.34 -9.25
N GLY A 45 13.76 22.02 -9.08
CA GLY A 45 15.01 21.27 -9.20
C GLY A 45 16.00 21.59 -8.10
N GLN A 46 15.59 22.34 -7.07
CA GLN A 46 16.43 22.77 -5.95
C GLN A 46 15.70 22.59 -4.62
N VAL A 47 16.34 21.85 -3.71
CA VAL A 47 15.84 21.68 -2.35
C VAL A 47 15.76 23.04 -1.64
N LEU A 48 14.59 23.32 -1.06
CA LEU A 48 14.36 24.55 -0.32
C LEU A 48 15.29 24.60 0.91
N PRO A 49 15.98 25.73 1.19
CA PRO A 49 16.92 25.83 2.30
C PRO A 49 16.34 25.40 3.65
N ALA A 50 15.05 25.68 3.88
CA ALA A 50 14.34 25.33 5.11
C ALA A 50 14.22 23.82 5.37
N TYR A 51 14.38 22.97 4.35
CA TYR A 51 14.20 21.51 4.44
C TYR A 51 15.50 20.72 4.20
N ARG A 52 16.65 21.40 4.12
CA ARG A 52 17.93 20.72 3.89
C ARG A 52 18.31 19.81 5.04
N ASP A 53 18.18 20.29 6.27
CA ASP A 53 18.60 19.52 7.46
C ASP A 53 17.70 18.29 7.65
N SER A 54 16.38 18.44 7.51
CA SER A 54 15.46 17.30 7.58
C SER A 54 15.71 16.30 6.46
N LEU A 55 15.96 16.77 5.23
CA LEU A 55 16.31 15.89 4.11
C LEU A 55 17.63 15.13 4.35
N VAL A 56 18.67 15.79 4.86
CA VAL A 56 19.96 15.14 5.17
C VAL A 56 19.78 14.05 6.22
N HIS A 57 18.99 14.32 7.27
CA HIS A 57 18.68 13.34 8.30
C HIS A 57 17.96 12.11 7.72
N ILE A 58 16.90 12.34 6.93
CA ILE A 58 16.15 11.29 6.24
C ILE A 58 17.05 10.47 5.31
N GLN A 59 17.86 11.13 4.48
CA GLN A 59 18.77 10.45 3.55
C GLN A 59 19.82 9.61 4.28
N THR A 60 20.34 10.12 5.39
CA THR A 60 21.31 9.40 6.21
C THR A 60 20.70 8.12 6.78
N PHE A 61 19.48 8.19 7.31
CA PHE A 61 18.76 7.02 7.79
C PHE A 61 18.57 5.98 6.68
N TRP A 62 17.99 6.36 5.53
CA TRP A 62 17.68 5.41 4.46
C TRP A 62 18.92 4.79 3.82
N LYS A 63 20.03 5.53 3.77
CA LYS A 63 21.32 5.01 3.31
C LYS A 63 21.91 3.98 4.29
N THR A 64 21.73 4.19 5.60
CA THR A 64 22.11 3.19 6.60
C THR A 64 21.20 1.97 6.51
N ALA A 65 19.88 2.17 6.44
CA ALA A 65 18.89 1.10 6.33
C ALA A 65 19.12 0.21 5.10
N GLU A 66 19.52 0.78 3.96
CA GLU A 66 19.89 0.05 2.74
C GLU A 66 20.93 -1.07 2.96
N THR A 67 21.77 -0.94 3.99
CA THR A 67 22.82 -1.92 4.30
C THR A 67 22.31 -3.12 5.11
N SER A 68 21.10 -3.06 5.67
CA SER A 68 20.47 -4.15 6.41
C SER A 68 20.25 -5.37 5.52
N ARG A 69 20.55 -6.56 6.04
CA ARG A 69 20.43 -7.84 5.31
C ARG A 69 19.27 -8.69 5.79
N ASP A 70 18.85 -8.49 7.02
CA ASP A 70 17.79 -9.25 7.68
C ASP A 70 16.91 -8.32 8.53
N LYS A 71 15.80 -8.89 8.99
CA LYS A 71 14.81 -8.18 9.80
C LYS A 71 15.35 -7.79 11.17
N GLU A 72 16.27 -8.58 11.75
CA GLU A 72 16.92 -8.29 13.03
C GLU A 72 17.79 -7.03 12.97
N ALA A 73 18.49 -6.80 11.86
CA ALA A 73 19.26 -5.57 11.65
C ALA A 73 18.35 -4.35 11.35
N LEU A 74 17.26 -4.55 10.61
CA LEU A 74 16.40 -3.43 10.16
C LEU A 74 15.43 -2.93 11.24
N LEU A 75 14.81 -3.83 12.01
CA LEU A 75 13.78 -3.47 13.00
C LEU A 75 14.24 -2.38 13.99
N PRO A 76 15.38 -2.50 14.70
CA PRO A 76 15.78 -1.48 15.67
C PRO A 76 16.04 -0.14 15.01
N LEU A 77 16.75 -0.12 13.86
CA LEU A 77 17.01 1.10 13.08
C LEU A 77 15.70 1.82 12.72
N LEU A 78 14.72 1.06 12.21
CA LEU A 78 13.43 1.59 11.80
C LEU A 78 12.63 2.10 13.01
N SER A 79 12.64 1.36 14.11
CA SER A 79 11.95 1.76 15.34
C SER A 79 12.54 3.04 15.96
N ASP A 80 13.86 3.17 15.95
CA ASP A 80 14.54 4.37 16.45
C ASP A 80 14.24 5.58 15.56
N HIS A 81 14.30 5.40 14.24
CA HIS A 81 13.96 6.46 13.29
C HIS A 81 12.51 6.93 13.44
N VAL A 82 11.55 6.01 13.54
CA VAL A 82 10.14 6.37 13.72
C VAL A 82 9.89 7.05 15.07
N ARG A 83 10.63 6.69 16.12
CA ARG A 83 10.53 7.30 17.46
C ARG A 83 10.94 8.78 17.48
N GLU A 84 11.75 9.23 16.54
CA GLU A 84 12.18 10.63 16.43
C GLU A 84 11.05 11.56 15.98
N TYR A 85 10.01 11.04 15.32
CA TYR A 85 8.88 11.84 14.87
C TYR A 85 7.93 12.14 16.04
N PRO A 86 7.51 13.41 16.22
CA PRO A 86 6.45 13.75 17.18
C PRO A 86 5.17 12.98 16.87
N GLN A 87 4.43 12.57 17.91
CA GLN A 87 3.14 11.87 17.77
C GLN A 87 2.10 12.70 17.00
N GLU A 88 2.22 14.03 17.06
CA GLU A 88 1.44 14.99 16.29
C GLU A 88 1.60 14.79 14.77
N THR A 89 2.73 14.22 14.32
CA THR A 89 2.99 13.92 12.91
C THR A 89 2.05 12.83 12.38
N LEU A 90 1.82 11.78 13.16
CA LEU A 90 0.87 10.70 12.82
C LEU A 90 -0.56 11.25 12.74
N ARG A 91 -0.96 12.08 13.71
CA ARG A 91 -2.27 12.76 13.66
C ARG A 91 -2.38 13.66 12.45
N GLN A 92 -1.30 14.36 12.09
CA GLN A 92 -1.28 15.24 10.94
C GLN A 92 -1.41 14.47 9.62
N MET A 93 -0.88 13.24 9.52
CA MET A 93 -1.13 12.34 8.39
C MET A 93 -2.61 12.06 8.24
N MET A 94 -3.29 11.67 9.32
CA MET A 94 -4.73 11.39 9.31
C MET A 94 -5.55 12.62 8.91
N VAL A 95 -5.28 13.78 9.51
CA VAL A 95 -5.97 15.05 9.17
C VAL A 95 -5.77 15.43 7.69
N ASN A 96 -4.57 15.19 7.16
CA ASN A 96 -4.29 15.43 5.74
C ASN A 96 -5.12 14.50 4.85
N PHE A 97 -5.25 13.24 5.24
CA PHE A 97 -6.01 12.24 4.52
C PHE A 97 -7.52 12.51 4.54
N GLU A 98 -8.09 12.77 5.72
CA GLU A 98 -9.50 13.16 5.89
C GLU A 98 -9.87 14.37 5.02
N ARG A 99 -9.00 15.39 4.99
CA ARG A 99 -9.21 16.58 4.18
C ARG A 99 -9.24 16.26 2.68
N LYS A 100 -8.40 15.33 2.20
CA LYS A 100 -8.37 14.91 0.79
C LYS A 100 -9.60 14.08 0.40
N THR A 101 -10.11 13.28 1.34
CA THR A 101 -11.20 12.34 1.09
C THR A 101 -12.59 12.89 1.46
N ARG A 102 -12.65 14.14 1.96
CA ARG A 102 -13.89 14.78 2.46
C ARG A 102 -15.05 14.77 1.46
N ASP A 103 -14.74 14.86 0.17
CA ASP A 103 -15.72 15.01 -0.92
C ASP A 103 -16.09 13.66 -1.57
N ILE A 104 -15.56 12.54 -1.05
CA ILE A 104 -15.85 11.18 -1.52
C ILE A 104 -17.10 10.62 -0.82
N PRO A 105 -17.94 9.82 -1.51
CA PRO A 105 -19.10 9.16 -0.91
C PRO A 105 -18.77 8.40 0.38
N THR A 106 -19.62 8.55 1.41
CA THR A 106 -19.41 8.03 2.77
C THR A 106 -19.30 6.51 2.83
N ASP A 107 -20.04 5.81 1.98
CA ASP A 107 -20.05 4.35 1.85
C ASP A 107 -18.69 3.77 1.43
N TYR A 108 -17.90 4.53 0.67
CA TYR A 108 -16.52 4.20 0.34
C TYR A 108 -15.51 4.87 1.28
N ARG A 109 -15.75 6.13 1.65
CA ARG A 109 -14.84 6.94 2.45
C ARG A 109 -14.64 6.39 3.85
N ASP A 110 -15.72 5.99 4.53
CA ASP A 110 -15.62 5.62 5.94
C ASP A 110 -14.81 4.32 6.14
N PRO A 111 -15.00 3.23 5.34
CA PRO A 111 -14.11 2.07 5.38
C PRO A 111 -12.66 2.40 5.01
N LEU A 112 -12.45 3.31 4.06
CA LEU A 112 -11.11 3.78 3.68
C LEU A 112 -10.41 4.52 4.84
N LEU A 113 -11.14 5.35 5.58
CA LEU A 113 -10.61 6.04 6.76
C LEU A 113 -10.23 5.05 7.86
N THR A 114 -11.02 3.99 8.07
CA THR A 114 -10.67 2.90 8.99
C THR A 114 -9.38 2.21 8.56
N ALA A 115 -9.28 1.82 7.30
CA ALA A 115 -8.08 1.16 6.77
C ALA A 115 -6.82 2.04 6.91
N VAL A 116 -6.92 3.33 6.63
CA VAL A 116 -5.79 4.27 6.78
C VAL A 116 -5.44 4.53 8.25
N HIS A 117 -6.43 4.51 9.14
CA HIS A 117 -6.15 4.57 10.57
C HIS A 117 -5.32 3.35 11.01
N GLU A 118 -5.67 2.16 10.57
CA GLU A 118 -4.89 0.93 10.83
C GLU A 118 -3.48 1.02 10.20
N GLU A 119 -3.39 1.51 8.95
CA GLU A 119 -2.11 1.71 8.25
C GLU A 119 -1.17 2.63 9.05
N ILE A 120 -1.69 3.69 9.65
CA ILE A 120 -0.89 4.70 10.37
C ILE A 120 -0.65 4.28 11.82
N PHE A 121 -1.72 4.16 12.61
CA PHE A 121 -1.62 4.08 14.06
C PHE A 121 -1.33 2.67 14.54
N ASP A 122 -1.99 1.66 13.95
CA ASP A 122 -1.80 0.28 14.39
C ASP A 122 -0.43 -0.21 13.94
N THR A 123 0.00 0.12 12.71
CA THR A 123 1.36 -0.17 12.22
C THR A 123 2.43 0.52 13.09
N HIS A 124 2.24 1.79 13.45
CA HIS A 124 3.16 2.47 14.38
C HIS A 124 3.20 1.76 15.73
N HIS A 125 2.04 1.41 16.30
CA HIS A 125 1.97 0.72 17.58
C HIS A 125 2.67 -0.64 17.53
N ARG A 126 2.44 -1.45 16.49
CA ARG A 126 3.12 -2.73 16.29
C ARG A 126 4.62 -2.53 16.14
N LEU A 127 5.07 -1.58 15.33
CA LEU A 127 6.50 -1.27 15.19
C LEU A 127 7.16 -0.89 16.53
N MET A 128 6.51 -0.05 17.34
CA MET A 128 7.05 0.33 18.66
C MET A 128 7.08 -0.85 19.63
N THR A 129 6.00 -1.63 19.69
CA THR A 129 5.90 -2.82 20.55
C THR A 129 6.96 -3.86 20.16
N GLU A 130 7.12 -4.12 18.86
CA GLU A 130 8.13 -5.04 18.37
C GLU A 130 9.54 -4.47 18.58
N GLY A 131 9.79 -3.19 18.29
CA GLY A 131 11.09 -2.55 18.50
C GLY A 131 11.55 -2.59 19.96
N SER A 132 10.63 -2.57 20.93
CA SER A 132 10.92 -2.62 22.36
C SER A 132 10.96 -4.02 22.97
N TYR A 133 10.60 -5.07 22.21
CA TYR A 133 10.56 -6.43 22.74
C TYR A 133 11.96 -7.09 22.73
N GLU A 134 12.44 -7.42 23.93
CA GLU A 134 13.79 -7.97 24.17
C GLU A 134 13.87 -9.51 24.04
N GLY A 135 12.74 -10.22 23.90
CA GLY A 135 12.71 -11.68 23.84
C GLY A 135 13.11 -12.27 22.47
N GLU A 136 13.29 -13.60 22.43
CA GLU A 136 13.64 -14.34 21.21
C GLU A 136 12.57 -14.17 20.12
N ARG A 137 12.98 -14.04 18.85
CA ARG A 137 12.05 -13.93 17.72
C ARG A 137 12.40 -14.95 16.67
N HIS A 138 11.45 -15.83 16.36
CA HIS A 138 11.67 -16.94 15.43
C HIS A 138 11.96 -16.50 13.98
N TRP A 139 11.69 -15.25 13.61
CA TRP A 139 11.93 -14.68 12.28
C TRP A 139 13.14 -13.73 12.18
N ARG A 140 13.90 -13.52 13.28
CA ARG A 140 15.01 -12.55 13.37
C ARG A 140 15.99 -12.60 12.19
N LYS A 141 16.42 -13.81 11.82
CA LYS A 141 17.44 -14.04 10.79
C LYS A 141 16.87 -14.26 9.39
N THR A 142 15.56 -14.05 9.20
CA THR A 142 14.98 -14.09 7.87
C THR A 142 15.53 -12.93 7.07
N SER A 143 16.14 -13.24 5.92
CA SER A 143 16.63 -12.22 4.99
C SER A 143 15.49 -11.31 4.55
N LEU A 144 15.82 -10.04 4.33
CA LEU A 144 14.87 -9.10 3.74
C LEU A 144 14.49 -9.59 2.33
N ARG A 145 13.21 -9.43 1.98
CA ARG A 145 12.72 -9.74 0.65
C ARG A 145 13.45 -8.91 -0.41
N GLU A 146 13.57 -9.47 -1.61
CA GLU A 146 14.08 -8.77 -2.78
C GLU A 146 13.37 -7.42 -3.00
N GLY A 147 14.09 -6.44 -3.55
CA GLY A 147 13.59 -5.09 -3.80
C GLY A 147 13.77 -4.11 -2.64
N PHE A 148 14.30 -4.54 -1.49
CA PHE A 148 14.48 -3.66 -0.32
C PHE A 148 15.48 -2.51 -0.58
N THR A 149 16.60 -2.79 -1.25
CA THR A 149 17.56 -1.75 -1.63
C THR A 149 16.92 -0.72 -2.56
N GLU A 150 16.17 -1.19 -3.56
CA GLU A 150 15.43 -0.36 -4.51
C GLU A 150 14.35 0.47 -3.80
N TYR A 151 13.71 -0.08 -2.77
CA TYR A 151 12.78 0.64 -1.90
C TYR A 151 13.46 1.82 -1.21
N CYS A 152 14.60 1.58 -0.53
CA CYS A 152 15.37 2.64 0.13
C CYS A 152 15.80 3.74 -0.86
N ILE A 153 16.19 3.37 -2.08
CA ILE A 153 16.55 4.32 -3.14
C ILE A 153 15.32 5.12 -3.61
N MET A 154 14.18 4.46 -3.78
CA MET A 154 12.92 5.12 -4.15
C MET A 154 12.52 6.15 -3.11
N VAL A 155 12.58 5.82 -1.82
CA VAL A 155 12.23 6.75 -0.73
C VAL A 155 13.17 7.96 -0.69
N GLN A 156 14.48 7.75 -0.87
CA GLN A 156 15.45 8.86 -0.97
C GLN A 156 15.12 9.81 -2.12
N ARG A 157 14.71 9.29 -3.29
CA ARG A 157 14.30 10.11 -4.43
C ARG A 157 12.99 10.84 -4.18
N ALA A 158 12.00 10.15 -3.61
CA ALA A 158 10.69 10.73 -3.29
C ALA A 158 10.81 11.90 -2.30
N THR A 159 11.58 11.72 -1.23
CA THR A 159 11.81 12.74 -0.19
C THR A 159 12.64 13.91 -0.71
N THR A 160 13.61 13.66 -1.60
CA THR A 160 14.34 14.74 -2.29
C THR A 160 13.42 15.61 -3.13
N ARG A 161 12.59 14.99 -3.98
CA ARG A 161 11.60 15.71 -4.79
C ARG A 161 10.62 16.47 -3.92
N LYS A 162 10.17 15.86 -2.82
CA LYS A 162 9.25 16.49 -1.87
C LYS A 162 9.85 17.76 -1.24
N ALA A 163 11.12 17.72 -0.88
CA ALA A 163 11.86 18.82 -0.28
C ALA A 163 12.06 20.05 -1.20
N GLU A 164 11.79 19.92 -2.51
CA GLU A 164 11.73 21.05 -3.44
C GLU A 164 10.47 21.90 -3.22
N GLU A 165 9.42 21.33 -2.60
CA GLU A 165 8.14 21.99 -2.41
C GLU A 165 7.77 22.19 -0.93
N LYS A 166 7.99 21.16 -0.10
CA LYS A 166 7.49 21.07 1.29
C LYS A 166 8.40 20.20 2.14
N ASP A 167 8.19 20.25 3.45
CA ASP A 167 8.88 19.35 4.38
C ASP A 167 8.64 17.86 4.00
N PRO A 168 9.71 17.06 3.79
CA PRO A 168 9.60 15.65 3.45
C PRO A 168 9.30 14.74 4.66
N SER A 169 9.29 15.26 5.89
CA SER A 169 9.19 14.45 7.11
C SER A 169 7.96 13.53 7.15
N ILE A 170 6.77 14.06 6.82
CA ILE A 170 5.54 13.25 6.78
C ILE A 170 5.62 12.12 5.73
N LEU A 171 6.20 12.42 4.57
CA LEU A 171 6.39 11.42 3.51
C LEU A 171 7.38 10.34 3.94
N SER A 172 8.48 10.73 4.58
CA SER A 172 9.46 9.77 5.11
C SER A 172 8.85 8.87 6.20
N LEU A 173 8.03 9.43 7.10
CA LEU A 173 7.35 8.66 8.13
C LEU A 173 6.39 7.64 7.52
N HIS A 174 5.60 8.02 6.51
CA HIS A 174 4.74 7.09 5.78
C HIS A 174 5.52 5.92 5.19
N TYR A 175 6.62 6.20 4.48
CA TYR A 175 7.48 5.15 3.95
C TYR A 175 8.15 4.32 5.04
N ALA A 176 8.44 4.87 6.22
CA ALA A 176 8.96 4.09 7.34
C ALA A 176 7.92 3.08 7.87
N LEU A 177 6.66 3.50 8.01
CA LEU A 177 5.57 2.60 8.42
C LEU A 177 5.29 1.52 7.37
N ALA A 178 5.21 1.89 6.09
CA ALA A 178 5.05 0.93 5.00
C ALA A 178 6.23 -0.05 4.92
N CYS A 179 7.46 0.41 5.20
CA CYS A 179 8.64 -0.44 5.26
C CYS A 179 8.50 -1.53 6.32
N TYR A 180 8.03 -1.16 7.51
CA TYR A 180 7.77 -2.12 8.58
C TYR A 180 6.73 -3.17 8.16
N ALA A 181 5.58 -2.73 7.67
CA ALA A 181 4.52 -3.63 7.21
C ALA A 181 5.03 -4.60 6.13
N MET A 182 5.74 -4.11 5.11
CA MET A 182 6.14 -4.92 3.95
C MET A 182 7.38 -5.78 4.15
N TYR A 183 8.39 -5.30 4.89
CA TYR A 183 9.70 -5.96 4.97
C TYR A 183 9.98 -6.59 6.33
N ILE A 184 9.27 -6.19 7.39
CA ILE A 184 9.35 -6.84 8.70
C ILE A 184 8.18 -7.80 8.89
N GLU A 185 6.94 -7.35 8.68
CA GLU A 185 5.74 -8.20 8.87
C GLU A 185 5.44 -9.12 7.67
N ASP A 186 6.11 -8.92 6.52
CA ASP A 186 5.76 -9.55 5.23
C ASP A 186 4.29 -9.30 4.82
N GLY A 187 3.69 -8.23 5.35
CA GLY A 187 2.31 -7.82 5.13
C GLY A 187 2.13 -6.89 3.93
N PRO A 188 0.90 -6.66 3.48
CA PRO A 188 0.62 -5.74 2.37
C PRO A 188 0.92 -4.30 2.78
N GLY A 189 1.25 -3.45 1.80
CA GLY A 189 1.49 -2.02 2.04
C GLY A 189 0.23 -1.28 2.53
N HIS A 190 -0.96 -1.76 2.16
CA HIS A 190 -2.25 -1.32 2.69
C HIS A 190 -2.90 -2.48 3.45
N PRO A 191 -3.53 -2.24 4.62
CA PRO A 191 -4.18 -3.28 5.42
C PRO A 191 -5.22 -4.09 4.64
N VAL A 192 -5.49 -5.32 5.10
CA VAL A 192 -6.60 -6.14 4.60
C VAL A 192 -7.91 -5.37 4.76
N GLU A 193 -8.86 -5.56 3.84
CA GLU A 193 -10.11 -4.80 3.73
C GLU A 193 -9.96 -3.33 3.26
N THR A 194 -8.74 -2.85 2.97
CA THR A 194 -8.59 -1.51 2.34
C THR A 194 -9.37 -1.48 1.03
N PRO A 195 -10.38 -0.61 0.87
CA PRO A 195 -11.19 -0.56 -0.33
C PRO A 195 -10.46 0.17 -1.45
N PHE A 196 -10.65 -0.31 -2.68
CA PHE A 196 -10.21 0.33 -3.91
C PHE A 196 -11.42 0.68 -4.79
N PRO A 197 -11.29 1.70 -5.67
CA PRO A 197 -12.36 2.05 -6.60
C PRO A 197 -12.81 0.84 -7.42
N GLY A 198 -14.12 0.71 -7.64
CA GLY A 198 -14.71 -0.45 -8.32
C GLY A 198 -15.19 -1.57 -7.38
N GLY A 199 -15.14 -1.35 -6.06
CA GLY A 199 -15.75 -2.24 -5.06
C GLY A 199 -14.93 -3.49 -4.75
N LEU A 200 -13.62 -3.44 -4.99
CA LEU A 200 -12.67 -4.46 -4.58
C LEU A 200 -11.93 -3.98 -3.33
N SER A 201 -11.36 -4.89 -2.56
CA SER A 201 -10.53 -4.56 -1.40
C SER A 201 -9.27 -5.42 -1.39
N VAL A 202 -8.32 -5.07 -0.52
CA VAL A 202 -7.20 -5.98 -0.21
C VAL A 202 -7.76 -7.21 0.49
N GLU A 203 -7.45 -8.39 -0.04
CA GLU A 203 -7.89 -9.66 0.53
C GLU A 203 -6.69 -10.47 1.05
N GLN A 204 -6.96 -11.40 1.95
CA GLN A 204 -5.99 -12.37 2.43
C GLN A 204 -6.57 -13.79 2.31
N ASP A 205 -5.83 -14.69 1.66
CA ASP A 205 -6.08 -16.13 1.69
C ASP A 205 -4.85 -16.86 2.25
N GLY A 206 -5.00 -17.41 3.45
CA GLY A 206 -3.89 -17.99 4.20
C GLY A 206 -2.76 -16.98 4.44
N ARG A 207 -1.62 -17.16 3.76
CA ARG A 207 -0.44 -16.29 3.85
C ARG A 207 -0.25 -15.37 2.63
N ILE A 208 -1.18 -15.42 1.67
CA ILE A 208 -1.10 -14.65 0.44
C ILE A 208 -2.05 -13.46 0.55
N TYR A 209 -1.53 -12.27 0.23
CA TYR A 209 -2.32 -11.05 0.14
C TYR A 209 -2.61 -10.74 -1.32
N TYR A 210 -3.84 -10.32 -1.63
CA TYR A 210 -4.28 -9.94 -2.96
C TYR A 210 -4.62 -8.46 -2.95
N CYS A 211 -3.97 -7.70 -3.83
CA CYS A 211 -4.23 -6.27 -4.00
C CYS A 211 -4.85 -6.03 -5.38
N PRO A 212 -5.96 -5.27 -5.49
CA PRO A 212 -6.60 -4.99 -6.77
C PRO A 212 -5.75 -4.19 -7.75
N VAL A 213 -4.78 -3.43 -7.24
CA VAL A 213 -3.98 -2.46 -8.02
C VAL A 213 -2.48 -2.77 -8.03
N ARG A 214 -2.06 -4.01 -7.69
CA ARG A 214 -0.65 -4.38 -7.55
C ARG A 214 0.18 -4.12 -8.81
N ASP A 215 -0.38 -4.40 -9.97
CA ASP A 215 0.28 -4.29 -11.29
C ASP A 215 -0.10 -2.99 -12.01
N HIS A 216 -0.81 -2.09 -11.33
CA HIS A 216 -1.27 -0.80 -11.87
C HIS A 216 -0.42 0.38 -11.33
N ALA A 217 0.86 0.13 -11.04
CA ALA A 217 1.76 1.09 -10.42
C ALA A 217 2.31 2.16 -11.39
N ASP A 218 2.27 1.89 -12.70
CA ASP A 218 2.99 2.66 -13.72
C ASP A 218 2.54 4.12 -13.83
N ASP A 219 1.35 4.44 -13.32
CA ASP A 219 0.75 5.77 -13.38
C ASP A 219 1.11 6.66 -12.17
N VAL A 220 1.80 6.13 -11.15
CA VAL A 220 2.09 6.84 -9.89
C VAL A 220 3.60 6.91 -9.59
N PRO A 221 4.21 8.10 -9.67
CA PRO A 221 5.60 8.29 -9.23
C PRO A 221 5.77 7.91 -7.76
N PHE A 222 6.80 7.12 -7.46
CA PHE A 222 7.16 6.69 -6.10
C PHE A 222 6.09 5.84 -5.39
N ALA A 223 5.28 5.10 -6.16
CA ALA A 223 4.32 4.15 -5.63
C ALA A 223 4.95 3.07 -4.74
N LEU A 224 4.22 2.66 -3.70
CA LEU A 224 4.55 1.49 -2.89
C LEU A 224 4.31 0.17 -3.62
N CYS A 225 3.39 0.15 -4.60
CA CYS A 225 2.92 -1.07 -5.27
C CYS A 225 4.05 -2.00 -5.75
N PRO A 226 5.12 -1.53 -6.44
CA PRO A 226 6.22 -2.40 -6.89
C PRO A 226 6.92 -3.16 -5.77
N PHE A 227 6.87 -2.62 -4.55
CA PHE A 227 7.48 -3.17 -3.35
C PHE A 227 6.47 -3.91 -2.46
N CYS A 228 5.18 -3.90 -2.76
CA CYS A 228 4.19 -4.60 -1.96
C CYS A 228 4.33 -6.13 -2.17
N PRO A 229 4.32 -6.95 -1.09
CA PRO A 229 4.34 -8.41 -1.21
C PRO A 229 3.00 -8.99 -1.65
N ALA A 230 1.92 -8.19 -1.67
CA ALA A 230 0.65 -8.62 -2.24
C ALA A 230 0.79 -8.93 -3.73
N VAL A 231 0.02 -9.89 -4.21
CA VAL A 231 -0.08 -10.25 -5.63
C VAL A 231 -1.29 -9.58 -6.27
N GLN A 232 -1.27 -9.43 -7.59
CA GLN A 232 -2.40 -8.89 -8.34
C GLN A 232 -3.63 -9.78 -8.16
N THR A 233 -4.75 -9.15 -7.83
CA THR A 233 -6.04 -9.83 -7.70
C THR A 233 -6.45 -10.45 -9.03
N THR A 234 -6.72 -11.75 -9.03
CA THR A 234 -7.14 -12.52 -10.21
C THR A 234 -8.18 -13.58 -9.84
N GLY A 235 -8.89 -14.10 -10.84
CA GLY A 235 -9.77 -15.26 -10.66
C GLY A 235 -10.90 -15.02 -9.66
N VAL A 236 -11.01 -15.92 -8.66
CA VAL A 236 -12.07 -15.90 -7.65
C VAL A 236 -12.08 -14.63 -6.79
N HIS A 237 -10.92 -13.97 -6.67
CA HIS A 237 -10.77 -12.72 -5.92
C HIS A 237 -11.28 -11.48 -6.70
N LEU A 238 -11.62 -11.62 -7.98
CA LEU A 238 -12.32 -10.58 -8.74
C LEU A 238 -13.84 -10.66 -8.60
N ILE A 239 -14.37 -11.71 -7.95
CA ILE A 239 -15.81 -11.91 -7.79
C ILE A 239 -16.33 -11.02 -6.68
N ARG A 240 -17.15 -10.04 -7.08
CA ARG A 240 -17.72 -9.02 -6.18
C ARG A 240 -18.82 -9.54 -5.26
N ASP A 241 -19.61 -10.51 -5.72
CA ASP A 241 -20.67 -11.10 -4.90
C ASP A 241 -20.07 -12.10 -3.91
N PRO A 242 -20.11 -11.84 -2.59
CA PRO A 242 -19.55 -12.74 -1.59
C PRO A 242 -20.21 -14.12 -1.61
N GLN A 243 -21.49 -14.21 -1.97
CA GLN A 243 -22.21 -15.49 -2.00
C GLN A 243 -21.73 -16.38 -3.15
N GLU A 244 -21.64 -15.81 -4.36
CA GLU A 244 -21.11 -16.51 -5.52
C GLU A 244 -19.64 -16.89 -5.33
N ARG A 245 -18.83 -16.00 -4.74
CA ARG A 245 -17.44 -16.28 -4.39
C ARG A 245 -17.32 -17.47 -3.44
N ALA A 246 -18.07 -17.48 -2.34
CA ALA A 246 -18.09 -18.57 -1.38
C ALA A 246 -18.56 -19.89 -2.02
N ARG A 247 -19.52 -19.83 -2.95
CA ARG A 247 -19.99 -21.01 -3.69
C ARG A 247 -18.88 -21.61 -4.56
N ILE A 248 -18.15 -20.77 -5.30
CA ILE A 248 -17.03 -21.22 -6.16
C ILE A 248 -15.87 -21.75 -5.33
N GLN A 249 -15.48 -21.07 -4.24
CA GLN A 249 -14.44 -21.56 -3.33
C GLN A 249 -14.82 -22.90 -2.71
N LYS A 250 -16.07 -23.05 -2.26
CA LYS A 250 -16.57 -24.32 -1.72
C LYS A 250 -16.55 -25.42 -2.77
N GLN A 251 -16.95 -25.13 -4.01
CA GLN A 251 -16.90 -26.10 -5.10
C GLN A 251 -15.46 -26.51 -5.42
N ALA A 252 -14.54 -25.55 -5.53
CA ALA A 252 -13.12 -25.83 -5.78
C ALA A 252 -12.48 -26.65 -4.64
N TYR A 253 -12.83 -26.38 -3.38
CA TYR A 253 -12.42 -27.18 -2.23
C TYR A 253 -12.91 -28.62 -2.35
N ILE A 254 -14.18 -28.81 -2.69
CA ILE A 254 -14.78 -30.14 -2.90
C ILE A 254 -14.07 -30.87 -4.04
N ASP A 255 -13.86 -30.21 -5.17
CA ASP A 255 -13.21 -30.79 -6.35
C ASP A 255 -11.75 -31.20 -6.02
N ASN A 256 -10.99 -30.36 -5.31
CA ASN A 256 -9.63 -30.67 -4.86
C ASN A 256 -9.59 -31.75 -3.77
N TYR A 257 -10.60 -31.83 -2.91
CA TYR A 257 -10.70 -32.90 -1.92
C TYR A 257 -10.87 -34.27 -2.60
N PHE A 258 -11.66 -34.33 -3.67
CA PHE A 258 -11.87 -35.57 -4.42
C PHE A 258 -10.68 -35.97 -5.30
N THR A 259 -9.84 -35.03 -5.76
CA THR A 259 -8.62 -35.35 -6.50
C THR A 259 -7.48 -35.82 -5.60
N ASN A 260 -7.31 -35.21 -4.41
CA ASN A 260 -6.25 -35.59 -3.46
C ASN A 260 -6.43 -36.99 -2.82
N PHE A 261 -7.64 -37.55 -2.81
CA PHE A 261 -7.90 -38.91 -2.30
C PHE A 261 -7.76 -40.01 -3.36
N LYS A 262 -7.41 -39.68 -4.61
CA LYS A 262 -7.28 -40.65 -5.71
C LYS A 262 -5.87 -40.82 -6.30
N GLY A 263 -4.82 -40.41 -5.58
CA GLY A 263 -3.44 -40.79 -5.88
C GLY A 263 -2.49 -39.61 -5.90
#